data_AF-A0A392MCE4-F1
#
_entry.id   AF-A0A392MCE4-F1
#
_cell.length_a   1.000
_cell.length_b   1.000
_cell.length_c   1.000
_cell.angle_alpha   90.00
_cell.angle_beta   90.00
_cell.angle_gamma   90.00
#
_symmetry.space_group_name_H-M   'P 1'
#
loop_
_entity.id
_entity.type
_entity.pdbx_description
1 polymer ?
#
loop_
_entity_poly.entity_id
_entity_poly.type
_entity_poly.pdbx_seq_one_letter_code
_entity_poly.pdbx_strand_id
1 'polypeptide(L)'
;MESQADSAREPTTRPRLFIKEMVMQNFKSYAGEQRVGPFHKSFSAVVGPNGSGKSNVIDAMLFVFGKRAKQMRLNKVSELIHNSSNHQNLDSAGVSVHFQEIVDTEDGTYEAVPGSDFVIKRVAFRDNSSKYYINNRSSNFTEVTKILKGKGVDLDNNRVKLSRFHL
;
A
#
# COMPACT_ATOMS: atom_id res chain seq x y z
N MET A 1 -21.83 3.28 -41.62
CA MET A 1 -21.09 2.33 -40.78
C MET A 1 -19.80 3.00 -40.39
N GLU A 2 -19.80 3.66 -39.22
CA GLU A 2 -18.64 4.39 -38.71
C GLU A 2 -17.81 3.41 -37.89
N SER A 3 -16.65 3.00 -38.43
CA SER A 3 -15.69 2.17 -37.72
C SER A 3 -14.93 3.06 -36.73
N GLN A 4 -15.33 3.01 -35.46
CA GLN A 4 -14.52 3.54 -34.37
C GLN A 4 -13.22 2.74 -34.27
N ALA A 5 -12.11 3.42 -34.58
CA ALA A 5 -10.76 2.91 -34.36
C ALA A 5 -10.51 2.83 -32.86
N ASP A 6 -10.28 1.62 -32.37
CA ASP A 6 -9.77 1.34 -31.03
C ASP A 6 -8.37 1.96 -30.92
N SER A 7 -8.23 2.97 -30.06
CA SER A 7 -6.96 3.68 -29.87
C SER A 7 -5.96 2.74 -29.18
N ALA A 8 -5.14 2.06 -29.97
CA ALA A 8 -3.99 1.31 -29.48
C ALA A 8 -3.12 2.22 -28.60
N ARG A 9 -2.94 1.82 -27.34
CA ARG A 9 -2.07 2.54 -26.40
C ARG A 9 -0.63 2.39 -26.88
N GLU A 10 0.00 3.50 -27.25
CA GLU A 10 1.45 3.58 -27.49
C GLU A 10 2.20 2.86 -26.35
N PRO A 11 3.16 1.95 -26.64
CA PRO A 11 3.91 1.26 -25.61
C PRO A 11 4.69 2.29 -24.80
N THR A 12 4.33 2.45 -23.53
CA THR A 12 5.05 3.34 -22.63
C THR A 12 6.38 2.69 -22.26
N THR A 13 7.44 2.98 -23.01
CA THR A 13 8.83 2.58 -22.72
C THR A 13 9.40 3.20 -21.44
N ARG A 14 8.59 3.97 -20.69
CA ARG A 14 9.01 4.65 -19.47
C ARG A 14 8.77 3.74 -18.26
N PRO A 15 9.78 3.56 -17.38
CA PRO A 15 9.59 2.85 -16.13
C PRO A 15 8.43 3.45 -15.33
N ARG A 16 7.58 2.58 -14.77
CA ARG A 16 6.52 2.97 -13.84
C ARG A 16 6.66 2.24 -12.53
N LEU A 17 6.25 2.91 -11.45
CA LEU A 17 6.24 2.33 -10.12
C LEU A 17 5.09 1.31 -9.99
N PHE A 18 5.38 0.15 -9.42
CA PHE A 18 4.36 -0.82 -9.01
C PHE A 18 4.63 -1.32 -7.59
N ILE A 19 3.57 -1.80 -6.93
CA ILE A 19 3.66 -2.41 -5.61
C ILE A 19 3.80 -3.92 -5.82
N LYS A 20 4.86 -4.51 -5.24
CA LYS A 20 5.11 -5.96 -5.33
C LYS A 20 4.34 -6.74 -4.26
N GLU A 21 4.43 -6.29 -3.02
CA GLU A 21 3.78 -6.91 -1.87
C GLU A 21 3.59 -5.89 -0.75
N MET A 22 2.73 -6.22 0.20
CA MET A 22 2.55 -5.51 1.45
C MET A 22 2.70 -6.48 2.63
N VAL A 23 3.46 -6.07 3.64
CA VAL A 23 3.70 -6.85 4.86
C VAL A 23 3.13 -6.08 6.04
N MET A 24 2.23 -6.69 6.80
CA MET A 24 1.62 -6.13 8.01
C MET A 24 2.15 -6.89 9.22
N GLN A 25 2.45 -6.15 10.29
CA GLN A 25 2.84 -6.71 11.58
C GLN A 25 1.84 -6.22 12.62
N ASN A 26 1.16 -7.15 13.30
CA ASN A 26 0.29 -6.84 14.44
C ASN A 26 -0.78 -5.77 14.13
N PHE A 27 -1.40 -5.83 12.94
CA PHE A 27 -2.25 -4.77 12.42
C PHE A 27 -3.75 -5.16 12.44
N LYS A 28 -4.55 -4.48 13.26
CA LYS A 28 -6.01 -4.71 13.39
C LYS A 28 -6.35 -6.18 13.65
N SER A 29 -6.99 -6.88 12.71
CA SER A 29 -7.33 -8.30 12.83
C SER A 29 -6.13 -9.24 12.56
N TYR A 30 -5.01 -8.70 12.09
CA TYR A 30 -3.83 -9.45 11.70
C TYR A 30 -2.83 -9.52 12.85
N ALA A 31 -2.81 -10.65 13.56
CA ALA A 31 -1.76 -10.96 14.53
C ALA A 31 -0.49 -11.44 13.82
N GLY A 32 0.68 -11.10 14.37
CA GLY A 32 1.95 -11.50 13.79
C GLY A 32 2.24 -10.85 12.44
N GLU A 33 3.11 -11.48 11.65
CA GLU A 33 3.42 -11.06 10.29
C GLU A 33 2.39 -11.64 9.31
N GLN A 34 1.78 -10.78 8.48
CA GLN A 34 0.88 -11.17 7.41
C GLN A 34 1.33 -10.53 6.10
N ARG A 35 1.45 -11.34 5.04
CA ARG A 35 1.87 -10.89 3.70
C ARG A 35 0.68 -10.87 2.76
N VAL A 36 0.56 -9.78 2.00
CA VAL A 36 -0.45 -9.59 0.96
C VAL A 36 0.28 -9.37 -0.36
N GLY A 37 0.04 -10.28 -1.30
CA GLY A 37 0.69 -10.31 -2.59
C GLY A 37 1.12 -11.72 -2.98
N PRO A 38 1.88 -11.87 -4.08
CA PRO A 38 2.34 -10.78 -4.94
C PRO A 38 1.18 -10.06 -5.64
N PHE A 39 1.25 -8.75 -5.76
CA PHE A 39 0.28 -7.98 -6.53
C PHE A 39 0.59 -8.08 -8.03
N HIS A 40 -0.46 -8.07 -8.82
CA HIS A 40 -0.36 -8.07 -10.27
C HIS A 40 -0.11 -6.64 -10.79
N LYS A 41 0.75 -6.51 -11.80
CA LYS A 41 1.27 -5.23 -12.32
C LYS A 41 0.20 -4.23 -12.77
N SER A 42 -0.98 -4.70 -13.15
CA SER A 42 -2.05 -3.88 -13.71
C SER A 42 -3.21 -3.67 -12.74
N PHE A 43 -3.67 -4.76 -12.10
CA PHE A 43 -4.87 -4.75 -11.28
C PHE A 43 -4.85 -5.93 -10.32
N SER A 44 -5.22 -5.71 -9.07
CA SER A 44 -5.41 -6.76 -8.07
C SER A 44 -6.70 -6.50 -7.31
N ALA A 45 -7.49 -7.55 -7.11
CA ALA A 45 -8.70 -7.51 -6.31
C ALA A 45 -8.48 -8.20 -4.96
N VAL A 46 -9.00 -7.59 -3.89
CA VAL A 46 -9.02 -8.19 -2.56
C VAL A 46 -10.41 -8.80 -2.33
N VAL A 47 -10.49 -10.14 -2.37
CA VAL A 47 -11.74 -10.91 -2.23
C VAL A 47 -11.67 -11.87 -1.05
N GLY A 48 -12.84 -12.29 -0.55
CA GLY A 48 -12.94 -13.21 0.59
C GLY A 48 -14.25 -13.06 1.38
N PRO A 49 -14.55 -13.97 2.32
CA PRO A 49 -15.80 -13.96 3.10
C PRO A 49 -16.01 -12.70 3.93
N ASN A 50 -17.23 -12.44 4.39
CA ASN A 50 -17.49 -11.36 5.35
C ASN A 50 -16.71 -11.60 6.66
N GLY A 51 -16.13 -10.55 7.22
CA GLY A 51 -15.29 -10.64 8.42
C GLY A 51 -13.83 -11.07 8.21
N SER A 52 -13.42 -11.48 7.00
CA SER A 52 -12.03 -11.92 6.70
C SER A 52 -10.93 -10.83 6.76
N GLY A 53 -11.28 -9.60 7.15
CA GLY A 53 -10.30 -8.51 7.29
C GLY A 53 -9.97 -7.74 6.01
N LYS A 54 -10.66 -7.97 4.88
CA LYS A 54 -10.41 -7.26 3.59
C LYS A 54 -10.30 -5.74 3.73
N SER A 55 -11.17 -5.13 4.54
CA SER A 55 -11.15 -3.68 4.76
C SER A 55 -9.92 -3.22 5.56
N ASN A 56 -9.30 -4.11 6.36
CA ASN A 56 -8.05 -3.85 7.07
C ASN A 56 -6.85 -3.81 6.10
N VAL A 57 -6.88 -4.55 4.98
CA VAL A 57 -5.88 -4.42 3.91
C VAL A 57 -5.92 -3.01 3.31
N ILE A 58 -7.12 -2.48 3.08
CA ILE A 58 -7.32 -1.10 2.60
C ILE A 58 -6.83 -0.10 3.65
N ASP A 59 -7.20 -0.29 4.92
CA ASP A 59 -6.75 0.60 5.99
C ASP A 59 -5.21 0.57 6.17
N ALA A 60 -4.56 -0.57 5.94
CA ALA A 60 -3.10 -0.70 5.94
C ALA A 60 -2.44 0.14 4.85
N MET A 61 -2.99 0.10 3.63
CA MET A 61 -2.55 0.95 2.52
C MET A 61 -2.75 2.44 2.83
N LEU A 62 -3.93 2.82 3.34
CA LEU A 62 -4.23 4.20 3.74
C LEU A 62 -3.28 4.69 4.83
N PHE A 63 -2.93 3.82 5.78
CA PHE A 63 -1.98 4.12 6.85
C PHE A 63 -0.58 4.43 6.31
N VAL A 64 -0.03 3.57 5.44
CA VAL A 64 1.30 3.80 4.85
C VAL A 64 1.34 5.06 3.99
N PHE A 65 0.24 5.37 3.29
CA PHE A 65 0.14 6.58 2.47
C PHE A 65 -0.27 7.85 3.24
N GLY A 66 -0.15 7.85 4.56
CA GLY A 66 -0.27 9.08 5.34
C GLY A 66 -1.69 9.54 5.65
N LYS A 67 -2.72 8.74 5.36
CA LYS A 67 -4.09 9.11 5.73
C LYS A 67 -4.25 9.15 7.25
N ARG A 68 -5.07 10.10 7.71
CA ARG A 68 -5.33 10.32 9.15
C ARG A 68 -6.25 9.21 9.70
N ALA A 69 -6.18 8.97 11.01
CA ALA A 69 -6.99 7.96 11.70
C ALA A 69 -8.49 8.03 11.33
N LYS A 70 -9.05 9.25 11.31
CA LYS A 70 -10.46 9.48 10.93
C LYS A 70 -10.80 8.96 9.53
N GLN A 71 -9.88 9.07 8.57
CA GLN A 71 -10.08 8.57 7.19
C GLN A 71 -10.05 7.04 7.12
N MET A 72 -9.48 6.38 8.13
CA MET A 72 -9.47 4.92 8.32
C MET A 72 -10.58 4.44 9.28
N ARG A 73 -11.50 5.34 9.66
CA ARG A 73 -12.61 5.09 10.62
C ARG A 73 -12.13 4.75 12.02
N LEU A 74 -11.06 5.39 12.46
CA LEU A 74 -10.48 5.24 13.80
C LEU A 74 -10.44 6.58 14.51
N ASN A 75 -10.57 6.59 15.82
CA ASN A 75 -10.39 7.82 16.60
C ASN A 75 -8.92 8.10 16.85
N LYS A 76 -8.14 7.04 17.10
CA LYS A 76 -6.72 7.09 17.42
C LYS A 76 -5.88 6.17 16.55
N VAL A 77 -4.60 6.49 16.38
CA VAL A 77 -3.63 5.68 15.62
C VAL A 77 -3.33 4.35 16.33
N SER A 78 -3.33 4.34 17.66
CA SER A 78 -3.10 3.14 18.47
C SER A 78 -4.16 2.05 18.25
N GLU A 79 -5.36 2.39 17.77
CA GLU A 79 -6.41 1.42 17.39
C GLU A 79 -6.03 0.57 16.16
N LEU A 80 -4.92 0.89 15.48
CA LEU A 80 -4.34 0.03 14.45
C LEU A 80 -3.63 -1.19 15.04
N ILE A 81 -3.28 -1.17 16.33
CA ILE A 81 -2.56 -2.25 16.98
C ILE A 81 -3.51 -3.41 17.26
N HIS A 82 -3.12 -4.61 16.83
CA HIS A 82 -3.86 -5.83 17.08
C HIS A 82 -4.06 -6.03 18.59
N ASN A 83 -5.27 -6.43 18.96
CA ASN A 83 -5.61 -6.74 20.34
C ASN A 83 -6.56 -7.93 20.36
N SER A 84 -6.10 -9.05 20.92
CA SER A 84 -6.89 -10.26 21.13
C SER A 84 -6.49 -10.92 22.45
N SER A 85 -7.33 -11.84 22.94
CA SER A 85 -7.05 -12.58 24.18
C SER A 85 -5.70 -13.30 24.16
N ASN A 86 -5.29 -13.80 22.99
CA ASN A 86 -4.03 -14.53 22.80
C ASN A 86 -2.83 -13.62 22.54
N HIS A 87 -3.07 -12.36 22.17
CA HIS A 87 -2.03 -11.37 21.84
C HIS A 87 -2.36 -10.04 22.51
N GLN A 88 -2.27 -10.05 23.83
CA GLN A 88 -2.45 -8.86 24.64
C GLN A 88 -1.13 -8.06 24.68
N ASN A 89 -1.24 -6.77 24.95
CA ASN A 89 -0.08 -5.92 25.27
C ASN A 89 0.94 -5.71 24.14
N LEU A 90 0.54 -5.77 22.86
CA LEU A 90 1.41 -5.40 21.74
C LEU A 90 1.72 -3.90 21.76
N ASP A 91 2.99 -3.52 21.66
CA ASP A 91 3.44 -2.11 21.75
C ASP A 91 3.30 -1.32 20.45
N SER A 92 3.24 -2.02 19.32
CA SER A 92 3.20 -1.39 18.00
C SER A 92 2.58 -2.26 16.92
N ALA A 93 2.20 -1.61 15.83
CA ALA A 93 1.77 -2.22 14.58
C ALA A 93 2.53 -1.59 13.42
N GLY A 94 2.94 -2.41 12.45
CA GLY A 94 3.72 -1.98 11.31
C GLY A 94 3.05 -2.35 10.00
N VAL A 95 3.21 -1.52 8.98
CA VAL A 95 2.87 -1.87 7.60
C VAL A 95 4.04 -1.45 6.72
N SER A 96 4.50 -2.36 5.86
CA SER A 96 5.57 -2.16 4.90
C SER A 96 5.03 -2.43 3.50
N VAL A 97 5.26 -1.50 2.57
CA VAL A 97 4.88 -1.64 1.16
C VAL A 97 6.15 -1.69 0.34
N HIS A 98 6.30 -2.77 -0.42
CA HIS A 98 7.46 -3.03 -1.28
C HIS A 98 7.14 -2.53 -2.68
N PHE A 99 7.97 -1.62 -3.17
CA PHE A 99 7.85 -1.03 -4.49
C PHE A 99 9.00 -1.49 -5.39
N GLN A 100 8.76 -1.47 -6.68
CA GLN A 100 9.78 -1.66 -7.71
C GLN A 100 9.33 -0.91 -8.98
N GLU A 101 10.27 -0.52 -9.83
CA GLU A 101 9.95 0.02 -11.15
C GLU A 101 9.96 -1.08 -12.20
N ILE A 102 9.00 -0.99 -13.11
CA ILE A 102 8.85 -1.95 -14.22
C ILE A 102 8.69 -1.23 -15.54
N VAL A 103 9.18 -1.88 -16.59
CA VAL A 103 8.93 -1.51 -17.99
C VAL A 103 8.00 -2.56 -18.57
N ASP A 104 6.83 -2.15 -19.05
CA ASP A 104 5.91 -3.07 -19.73
C ASP A 104 6.45 -3.39 -21.12
N THR A 105 6.39 -4.66 -21.50
CA THR A 105 6.79 -5.15 -22.84
C THR A 105 5.56 -5.28 -23.74
N GLU A 106 5.79 -5.33 -25.06
CA GLU A 106 4.71 -5.48 -26.06
C GLU A 106 3.93 -6.79 -25.88
N ASP A 107 4.58 -7.84 -25.38
CA ASP A 107 3.98 -9.15 -25.12
C ASP A 107 3.06 -9.17 -23.87
N GLY A 108 2.81 -8.00 -23.27
CA GLY A 108 1.99 -7.87 -22.07
C GLY A 108 2.68 -8.34 -20.78
N THR A 109 3.97 -8.70 -20.84
CA THR A 109 4.82 -9.00 -19.67
C THR A 109 5.48 -7.72 -19.14
N TYR A 110 6.47 -7.85 -18.27
CA TYR A 110 7.22 -6.70 -17.76
C TYR A 110 8.64 -7.10 -17.38
N GLU A 111 9.54 -6.14 -17.46
CA GLU A 111 10.90 -6.25 -16.95
C GLU A 111 11.07 -5.37 -15.72
N ALA A 112 11.66 -5.94 -14.67
CA ALA A 112 11.99 -5.19 -13.47
C ALA A 112 13.26 -4.36 -13.71
N VAL A 113 13.22 -3.08 -13.35
CA VAL A 113 14.41 -2.22 -13.37
C VAL A 113 15.32 -2.64 -12.20
N PRO A 114 16.55 -3.13 -12.45
CA PRO A 114 17.43 -3.59 -11.38
C PRO A 114 17.77 -2.47 -10.38
N GLY A 115 17.75 -2.77 -9.08
CA GLY A 115 18.07 -1.81 -8.02
C GLY A 115 17.04 -0.68 -7.83
N SER A 116 15.88 -0.76 -8.47
CA SER A 116 14.77 0.18 -8.27
C SER A 116 13.89 -0.16 -7.06
N ASP A 117 14.16 -1.27 -6.38
CA ASP A 117 13.37 -1.72 -5.25
C ASP A 117 13.58 -0.83 -4.01
N PHE A 118 12.47 -0.53 -3.35
CA PHE A 118 12.50 0.14 -2.06
C PHE A 118 11.26 -0.19 -1.24
N VAL A 119 11.39 -0.02 0.07
CA VAL A 119 10.34 -0.32 1.04
C VAL A 119 10.00 0.95 1.80
N ILE A 120 8.73 1.33 1.79
CA ILE A 120 8.20 2.32 2.72
C ILE A 120 7.49 1.57 3.84
N LYS A 121 7.92 1.82 5.06
CA LYS A 121 7.31 1.26 6.27
C LYS A 121 6.79 2.38 7.17
N ARG A 122 5.61 2.18 7.74
CA ARG A 122 5.06 3.03 8.80
C ARG A 122 4.73 2.19 10.02
N VAL A 123 5.10 2.66 11.21
CA VAL A 123 4.87 1.98 12.49
C VAL A 123 4.02 2.88 13.39
N ALA A 124 2.93 2.35 13.93
CA ALA A 124 2.07 2.97 14.92
C ALA A 124 2.43 2.48 16.33
N PHE A 125 2.40 3.38 17.32
CA PHE A 125 2.74 3.08 18.71
C PHE A 125 1.56 3.38 19.65
N ARG A 126 1.60 2.82 20.88
CA ARG A 126 0.57 3.00 21.92
C ARG A 126 0.32 4.45 22.32
N ASP A 127 1.34 5.29 22.25
CA ASP A 127 1.27 6.73 22.53
C ASP A 127 0.53 7.53 21.45
N ASN A 128 -0.02 6.86 20.42
CA ASN A 128 -0.67 7.43 19.24
C ASN A 128 0.29 8.11 18.25
N SER A 129 1.60 8.00 18.48
CA SER A 129 2.60 8.44 17.51
C SER A 129 2.74 7.41 16.37
N SER A 130 3.38 7.85 15.29
CA SER A 130 3.79 6.94 14.21
C SER A 130 5.12 7.39 13.61
N LYS A 131 5.94 6.44 13.18
CA LYS A 131 7.24 6.71 12.53
C LYS A 131 7.31 6.08 11.14
N TYR A 132 7.95 6.79 10.21
CA TYR A 132 8.23 6.29 8.87
C TYR A 132 9.65 5.75 8.77
N TYR A 133 9.82 4.81 7.86
CA TYR A 133 11.10 4.26 7.47
C TYR A 133 11.13 4.03 5.96
N ILE A 134 12.29 4.30 5.35
CA ILE A 134 12.57 3.98 3.94
C ILE A 134 13.79 3.06 3.94
N ASN A 135 13.65 1.85 3.41
CA ASN A 135 14.69 0.83 3.43
C ASN A 135 15.30 0.66 4.84
N ASN A 136 14.43 0.54 5.84
CA ASN A 136 14.75 0.42 7.28
C ASN A 136 15.45 1.64 7.92
N ARG A 137 15.67 2.74 7.19
CA ARG A 137 16.20 3.98 7.75
C ARG A 137 15.06 4.91 8.17
N SER A 138 15.17 5.52 9.34
CA SER A 138 14.15 6.44 9.85
C SER A 138 13.94 7.60 8.89
N SER A 139 12.68 7.97 8.67
CA SER A 139 12.27 9.00 7.73
C SER A 139 11.00 9.69 8.26
N ASN A 140 10.43 10.58 7.45
CA ASN A 140 9.22 11.34 7.73
C ASN A 140 8.27 11.35 6.52
N PHE A 141 7.05 11.84 6.75
CA PHE A 141 6.02 11.87 5.70
C PHE A 141 6.41 12.73 4.49
N THR A 142 7.14 13.82 4.70
CA THR A 142 7.57 14.74 3.63
C THR A 142 8.52 14.04 2.66
N GLU A 143 9.50 13.30 3.18
CA GLU A 143 10.45 12.55 2.36
C GLU A 143 9.78 11.40 1.60
N VAL A 144 8.91 10.64 2.27
CA VAL A 144 8.08 9.60 1.64
C VAL A 144 7.26 10.17 0.49
N THR A 145 6.60 11.30 0.72
CA THR A 145 5.78 11.98 -0.29
C THR A 145 6.64 12.49 -1.45
N LYS A 146 7.82 13.03 -1.17
CA LYS A 146 8.76 13.50 -2.19
C LYS A 146 9.20 12.36 -3.12
N ILE A 147 9.54 11.20 -2.57
CA ILE A 147 9.94 10.02 -3.35
C ILE A 147 8.78 9.54 -4.21
N LEU A 148 7.59 9.36 -3.62
CA LEU A 148 6.42 8.88 -4.35
C LEU A 148 6.01 9.84 -5.46
N LYS A 149 6.00 11.15 -5.20
CA LYS A 149 5.73 12.18 -6.23
C LYS A 149 6.76 12.16 -7.35
N GLY A 150 8.05 12.01 -7.02
CA GLY A 150 9.12 11.86 -8.00
C GLY A 150 8.98 10.62 -8.89
N LYS A 151 8.23 9.61 -8.42
CA LYS A 151 7.90 8.38 -9.16
C LYS A 151 6.47 8.39 -9.75
N GLY A 152 5.83 9.56 -9.81
CA GLY A 152 4.51 9.74 -10.43
C GLY A 152 3.31 9.39 -9.55
N VAL A 153 3.51 9.12 -8.26
CA VAL A 153 2.44 8.84 -7.29
C VAL A 153 2.18 10.09 -6.44
N ASP A 154 1.04 10.74 -6.69
CA ASP A 154 0.59 11.87 -5.87
C ASP A 154 -0.37 11.39 -4.77
N LEU A 155 0.02 11.66 -3.52
CA LEU A 155 -0.76 11.32 -2.32
C LEU A 155 -1.75 12.43 -1.89
N ASP A 156 -1.55 13.65 -2.40
CA ASP A 156 -2.32 14.84 -2.04
C ASP A 156 -3.59 14.94 -2.90
N ASN A 157 -3.49 14.61 -4.18
CA ASN A 157 -4.67 14.39 -5.01
C ASN A 157 -5.24 12.99 -4.75
N ASN A 158 -6.54 12.92 -4.45
CA ASN A 158 -7.32 11.70 -4.22
C ASN A 158 -7.43 10.76 -5.45
N ARG A 159 -6.47 10.77 -6.39
CA ARG A 159 -6.44 9.90 -7.57
C ARG A 159 -6.14 8.44 -7.24
N VAL A 160 -5.57 8.14 -6.06
CA VAL A 160 -5.58 6.78 -5.52
C VAL A 160 -6.98 6.47 -4.98
N LYS A 161 -7.92 6.20 -5.89
CA LYS A 161 -9.26 5.72 -5.55
C LYS A 161 -9.16 4.24 -5.17
N LEU A 162 -8.92 3.96 -3.90
CA LEU A 162 -9.25 2.65 -3.33
C LEU A 162 -10.77 2.63 -3.15
N SER A 163 -11.51 2.31 -4.22
CA SER A 163 -12.96 2.16 -4.16
C SER A 163 -13.30 0.96 -3.27
N ARG A 164 -13.91 1.25 -2.11
CA ARG A 164 -14.60 0.25 -1.31
C ARG A 164 -15.78 -0.26 -2.13
N PHE A 165 -15.71 -1.51 -2.57
CA PHE A 165 -16.91 -2.21 -3.02
C PHE A 165 -17.81 -2.40 -1.80
N HIS A 166 -19.00 -1.79 -1.85
CA HIS A 166 -20.09 -2.17 -0.98
C HIS A 166 -20.64 -3.47 -1.57
N LEU A 167 -20.63 -4.54 -0.78
CA LEU A 167 -21.43 -5.74 -1.03
C LEU A 167 -22.87 -5.45 -0.64
#